data_AF-A0A3D3MBI6-F1
#
_entry.id   AF-A0A3D3MBI6-F1
#
_cell.length_a   1.000
_cell.length_b   1.000
_cell.length_c   1.000
_cell.angle_alpha   90.00
_cell.angle_beta   90.00
_cell.angle_gamma   90.00
#
_symmetry.space_group_name_H-M   'P 1'
#
loop_
_entity.id
_entity.type
_entity.pdbx_description
1 polymer ?
#
loop_
_entity_poly.entity_id
_entity_poly.type
_entity_poly.pdbx_seq_one_letter_code
_entity_poly.pdbx_strand_id
1 'polypeptide(L)'
;MGQINLEINGKRATLKIDSYVENVQKNLEVVTESKEELKLKDLSTGKFLTISQKSGKITMKGDLMESIVKTSDQYEIEKITK
;
A
#
# COMPACT_ATOMS: atom_id res chain seq x y z
N MET A 1 -16.66 -0.31 -6.63
CA MET A 1 -16.01 -0.67 -5.34
C MET A 1 -14.72 -1.38 -5.69
N GLY A 2 -13.59 -0.97 -5.11
CA GLY A 2 -12.30 -1.62 -5.31
C GLY A 2 -11.77 -2.11 -3.97
N GLN A 3 -11.03 -3.22 -3.97
CA GLN A 3 -10.37 -3.76 -2.79
C GLN A 3 -8.87 -3.59 -2.93
N ILE A 4 -8.23 -3.14 -1.85
CA ILE A 4 -6.78 -3.11 -1.74
C ILE A 4 -6.38 -4.20 -0.75
N ASN A 5 -5.61 -5.16 -1.23
CA ASN A 5 -5.07 -6.26 -0.44
C ASN A 5 -3.55 -6.07 -0.32
N LEU A 6 -3.06 -6.04 0.91
CA LEU A 6 -1.63 -6.01 1.20
C LEU A 6 -1.26 -7.24 2.03
N GLU A 7 -0.45 -8.10 1.44
CA GLU A 7 0.06 -9.31 2.08
C GLU A 7 1.54 -9.11 2.40
N ILE A 8 1.95 -9.23 3.67
CA ILE A 8 3.34 -9.02 4.12
C ILE A 8 3.87 -10.34 4.67
N ASN A 9 4.99 -10.81 4.11
CA ASN A 9 5.67 -12.05 4.48
C ASN A 9 7.16 -11.76 4.72
N GLY A 10 7.51 -11.45 5.97
CA GLY A 10 8.86 -11.04 6.33
C GLY A 10 9.26 -9.76 5.59
N LYS A 11 10.38 -9.78 4.85
CA LYS A 11 10.87 -8.61 4.09
C LYS A 11 10.17 -8.38 2.74
N ARG A 12 9.21 -9.23 2.36
CA ARG A 12 8.50 -9.13 1.08
C ARG A 12 7.04 -8.77 1.33
N ALA A 13 6.48 -7.95 0.46
CA ALA A 13 5.06 -7.64 0.47
C ALA A 13 4.47 -7.72 -0.94
N THR A 14 3.21 -8.09 -1.05
CA THR A 14 2.44 -8.08 -2.30
C THR A 14 1.27 -7.13 -2.13
N LEU A 15 1.23 -6.09 -2.97
CA LEU A 15 0.08 -5.19 -3.08
C LEU A 15 -0.77 -5.62 -4.26
N LYS A 16 -2.06 -5.88 -4.02
CA LYS A 16 -3.07 -6.12 -5.05
C LYS A 16 -4.16 -5.06 -4.94
N ILE A 17 -4.51 -4.46 -6.05
CA ILE A 17 -5.63 -3.52 -6.16
C ILE A 17 -6.57 -4.14 -7.18
N ASP A 18 -7.68 -4.69 -6.68
CA ASP A 18 -8.73 -5.31 -7.48
C ASP A 18 -9.88 -4.31 -7.59
N SER A 19 -10.03 -3.69 -8.77
CA SER A 19 -11.07 -2.71 -9.01
C SER A 19 -11.85 -3.03 -10.29
N TYR A 20 -13.03 -2.43 -10.44
CA TYR A 20 -13.81 -2.54 -11.67
C TYR A 20 -13.07 -1.99 -12.91
N VAL A 21 -12.07 -1.12 -12.71
CA VAL A 21 -11.36 -0.41 -13.79
C VAL A 21 -10.05 -1.11 -14.14
N GLU A 22 -9.27 -1.52 -13.14
CA GLU A 22 -7.96 -2.13 -13.32
C GLU A 22 -7.64 -3.10 -12.19
N ASN A 23 -6.97 -4.20 -12.53
CA ASN A 23 -6.38 -5.14 -11.57
C ASN A 23 -4.87 -4.94 -11.59
N VAL A 24 -4.31 -4.51 -10.46
CA VAL A 24 -2.88 -4.21 -10.33
C VAL A 24 -2.27 -5.09 -9.26
N GLN A 25 -1.16 -5.75 -9.58
CA GLN A 25 -0.36 -6.49 -8.61
C GLN A 25 1.09 -6.00 -8.63
N LYS A 26 1.63 -5.65 -7.47
CA LYS A 26 3.01 -5.18 -7.27
C LYS A 26 3.73 -6.00 -6.22
N ASN A 27 4.99 -6.34 -6.52
CA ASN A 27 5.91 -6.98 -5.58
C ASN A 27 6.76 -5.89 -4.92
N LEU A 28 6.68 -5.85 -3.60
CA LEU A 28 7.29 -4.83 -2.77
C LEU A 28 8.29 -5.43 -1.79
N GLU A 29 9.27 -4.63 -1.40
CA GLU A 29 10.21 -4.93 -0.32
C GLU A 29 9.89 -4.04 0.88
N VAL A 30 9.92 -4.64 2.08
CA VAL A 30 9.82 -3.91 3.34
C VAL A 30 11.15 -3.21 3.61
N VAL A 31 11.13 -1.88 3.57
CA VAL A 31 12.29 -1.04 3.82
C VAL A 31 12.39 -0.69 5.30
N THR A 32 11.26 -0.32 5.90
CA THR A 32 11.17 0.04 7.31
C THR A 32 9.85 -0.44 7.87
N GLU A 33 9.88 -1.01 9.07
CA GLU A 33 8.69 -1.44 9.79
C GLU A 33 8.78 -0.94 11.23
N SER A 34 7.75 -0.22 11.66
CA SER A 34 7.57 0.29 13.01
C SER A 34 6.11 0.16 13.42
N LYS A 35 5.81 0.41 14.70
CA LYS A 35 4.44 0.33 15.21
C LYS A 35 3.47 1.32 14.55
N GLU A 36 3.98 2.43 14.04
CA GLU A 36 3.16 3.53 13.49
C GLU A 36 3.32 3.69 11.98
N GLU A 37 4.36 3.12 11.39
CA GLU A 37 4.68 3.31 9.98
C GLU A 37 5.33 2.06 9.38
N LEU A 38 4.84 1.69 8.20
CA LEU A 38 5.40 0.70 7.30
C LEU A 38 5.77 1.38 5.99
N LYS A 39 7.05 1.26 5.59
CA LYS A 39 7.55 1.78 4.32
C LYS A 39 7.95 0.63 3.40
N LEU A 40 7.34 0.62 2.22
CA LEU A 40 7.51 -0.40 1.19
C LEU A 40 8.11 0.23 -0.06
N LYS A 41 8.92 -0.53 -0.79
CA LYS A 41 9.52 -0.13 -2.07
C LYS A 41 9.14 -1.11 -3.17
N ASP A 42 8.64 -0.60 -4.27
CA ASP A 42 8.39 -1.38 -5.48
C ASP A 42 9.71 -1.77 -6.15
N LEU A 43 9.92 -3.08 -6.34
CA LEU A 43 11.17 -3.61 -6.89
C LEU A 43 11.36 -3.31 -8.37
N SER A 44 10.28 -3.05 -9.12
CA SER A 44 10.31 -2.80 -10.55
C SER A 44 10.54 -1.34 -10.91
N THR A 45 10.04 -0.41 -10.08
CA THR A 45 10.07 1.02 -10.35
C THR A 45 10.90 1.82 -9.36
N GLY A 46 11.24 1.22 -8.20
CA GLY A 46 11.91 1.89 -7.09
C GLY A 46 11.02 2.86 -6.32
N LYS A 47 9.73 2.98 -6.67
CA LYS A 47 8.76 3.86 -6.02
C LYS A 47 8.40 3.38 -4.63
N PHE A 48 8.01 4.32 -3.77
CA PHE A 48 7.68 4.02 -2.38
C PHE A 48 6.19 4.07 -2.09
N LEU A 49 5.79 3.27 -1.12
CA LEU A 49 4.49 3.26 -0.48
C LEU A 49 4.70 3.33 1.03
N THR A 50 4.08 4.31 1.67
CA THR A 50 4.07 4.46 3.12
C THR A 50 2.67 4.22 3.63
N ILE A 51 2.56 3.31 4.59
CA ILE A 51 1.34 3.05 5.34
C ILE A 51 1.58 3.50 6.76
N SER A 52 0.77 4.43 7.23
CA SER A 52 0.88 4.98 8.59
C SER A 52 -0.39 4.68 9.36
N GLN A 53 -0.26 4.33 10.63
CA GLN A 53 -1.39 4.20 11.56
C GLN A 53 -1.28 5.29 12.62
N LYS A 54 -2.26 6.20 12.65
CA LYS A 54 -2.32 7.28 13.65
C LYS A 54 -3.73 7.40 14.21
N SER A 55 -3.86 7.35 15.53
CA SER A 55 -5.14 7.51 16.24
C SER A 55 -6.25 6.57 15.73
N GLY A 56 -5.92 5.32 15.42
CA GLY A 56 -6.86 4.32 14.91
C GLY A 56 -7.19 4.43 13.42
N LYS A 57 -6.71 5.47 12.72
CA LYS A 57 -6.83 5.62 11.27
C LYS A 57 -5.60 5.07 10.57
N ILE A 58 -5.81 4.31 9.51
CA ILE A 58 -4.74 3.81 8.64
C ILE A 58 -4.76 4.65 7.36
N THR A 59 -3.62 5.23 7.01
CA THR A 59 -3.44 6.06 5.83
C THR A 59 -2.38 5.47 4.94
N MET A 60 -2.57 5.56 3.63
CA MET A 60 -1.66 5.04 2.62
C MET A 60 -1.32 6.13 1.62
N LYS A 61 -0.01 6.39 1.44
CA LYS A 61 0.51 7.50 0.61
C LYS A 61 1.81 7.11 -0.10
N GLY A 62 2.17 7.85 -1.13
CA GLY A 62 3.44 7.75 -1.82
C GLY A 62 3.31 7.55 -3.33
N ASP A 63 4.42 7.79 -4.04
CA ASP A 63 4.51 7.80 -5.50
C ASP A 63 3.99 6.52 -6.17
N LEU A 64 4.03 5.39 -5.45
CA LEU A 64 3.47 4.13 -5.94
C LEU A 64 1.94 4.24 -6.10
N MET A 65 1.23 4.79 -5.11
CA MET A 65 -0.22 4.97 -5.21
C MET A 65 -0.57 5.95 -6.32
N GLU A 66 0.11 7.09 -6.41
CA GLU A 66 -0.10 8.06 -7.48
C GLU A 66 0.05 7.41 -8.87
N SER A 67 0.98 6.47 -9.01
CA SER A 67 1.19 5.77 -10.27
C SER A 67 0.10 4.75 -10.63
N ILE A 68 -0.64 4.24 -9.63
CA ILE A 68 -1.67 3.22 -9.83
C ILE A 68 -3.04 3.88 -9.99
N VAL A 69 -3.39 4.82 -9.12
CA VAL A 69 -4.72 5.44 -9.06
C VAL A 69 -4.77 6.84 -9.69
N LYS A 70 -3.64 7.33 -10.22
CA LYS A 70 -3.52 8.58 -11.02
C LYS A 70 -4.11 9.83 -10.33
N THR A 71 -4.28 9.76 -9.02
CA THR A 71 -4.81 10.81 -8.16
C THR A 71 -3.90 10.88 -6.92
N SER A 72 -3.46 12.08 -6.58
CA SER A 72 -2.68 12.34 -5.36
C SER A 72 -3.63 12.50 -4.18
N ASP A 73 -3.05 12.39 -2.98
CA ASP A 73 -3.60 12.85 -1.70
C ASP A 73 -4.23 11.79 -0.80
N GLN A 74 -3.47 10.73 -0.53
CA GLN A 74 -3.59 9.91 0.68
C GLN A 74 -4.93 9.16 0.83
N TYR A 75 -4.87 7.83 0.83
CA TYR A 75 -6.04 6.98 0.97
C TYR A 75 -6.24 6.60 2.44
N GLU A 76 -7.41 6.91 3.02
CA GLU A 76 -7.85 6.31 4.28
C GLU A 76 -8.34 4.89 3.97
N ILE A 77 -7.79 3.89 4.66
CA ILE A 77 -8.13 2.48 4.45
C ILE A 77 -8.69 1.86 5.72
N GLU A 78 -9.76 1.07 5.57
CA GLU A 78 -10.36 0.31 6.65
C GLU A 78 -9.73 -1.08 6.73
N LYS A 79 -9.31 -1.49 7.93
CA LYS A 79 -8.82 -2.85 8.17
C LYS A 79 -10.00 -3.80 8.27
N ILE A 80 -10.17 -4.66 7.26
CA ILE A 80 -11.12 -5.76 7.31
C ILE A 80 -10.40 -6.97 7.93
N THR A 81 -10.67 -7.24 9.21
CA THR A 81 -10.24 -8.47 9.89
C THR A 81 -11.37 -9.48 9.78
N LYS A 82 -11.13 -10.62 9.12
CA LYS A 82 -11.99 -11.80 9.18
C LYS A 82 -11.51 -12.75 10.26
#